data_AF-A0A3N0ZKX1-F1
#
_entry.id   AF-A0A3N0ZKX1-F1
#
_cell.length_a   1.000
_cell.length_b   1.000
_cell.length_c   1.000
_cell.angle_alpha   90.00
_cell.angle_beta   90.00
_cell.angle_gamma   90.00
#
_symmetry.space_group_name_H-M   'P 1'
#
loop_
_entity.id
_entity.type
_entity.pdbx_description
1 polymer ?
#
loop_
_entity_poly.entity_id
_entity_poly.type
_entity_poly.pdbx_seq_one_letter_code
_entity_poly.pdbx_strand_id
1 'polypeptide(L)'
;MQENEEWIIEFRPTVSYLEMARSFLRVQYNDNGNDEAFKNTIFSLIANTYIFSYLSIFSFIQSVLIVFWNKKNSPLKNDFPKANSFEHLMNSDLREAKEAIKELCKILHIQPLHEKNQKLWNDLLQIVKEVRHYLEHIKFDEESTKILDKALSEKSWNFASKTAEEVIKYFYTETNKEVPEWLIENKNFKVEKITIY
;
A
#
# COMPACT_ATOMS: atom_id res chain seq x y z
N MET A 1 -29.60 -16.02 0.18
CA MET A 1 -29.33 -15.00 1.20
C MET A 1 -27.88 -15.17 1.63
N GLN A 2 -26.98 -14.36 1.10
CA GLN A 2 -25.60 -14.27 1.61
C GLN A 2 -25.66 -13.41 2.87
N GLU A 3 -25.15 -13.94 3.98
CA GLU A 3 -24.93 -13.17 5.20
C GLU A 3 -24.04 -11.97 4.85
N ASN A 4 -24.51 -10.76 5.14
CA ASN A 4 -23.70 -9.55 5.13
C ASN A 4 -22.68 -9.68 6.26
N GLU A 5 -21.56 -10.35 5.98
CA GLU A 5 -20.53 -10.63 6.98
C GLU A 5 -19.65 -9.39 7.22
N GLU A 6 -19.64 -8.96 8.48
CA GLU A 6 -19.04 -7.72 8.96
C GLU A 6 -17.53 -7.88 9.18
N TRP A 7 -16.75 -7.78 8.12
CA TRP A 7 -15.30 -7.54 8.21
C TRP A 7 -15.07 -6.08 8.61
N ILE A 8 -15.22 -5.73 9.89
CA ILE A 8 -14.80 -4.42 10.41
C ILE A 8 -13.29 -4.45 10.59
N ILE A 9 -12.57 -3.84 9.64
CA ILE A 9 -11.13 -3.69 9.71
C ILE A 9 -10.83 -2.39 10.47
N GLU A 10 -10.86 -2.44 11.80
CA GLU A 10 -10.10 -1.50 12.64
C GLU A 10 -8.64 -1.95 12.75
N PHE A 11 -8.02 -2.32 11.62
CA PHE A 11 -6.63 -2.78 11.65
C PHE A 11 -5.71 -1.56 11.68
N ARG A 12 -5.27 -1.21 12.90
CA ARG A 12 -4.38 -0.07 13.16
C ARG A 12 -3.19 0.01 12.20
N PRO A 13 -2.51 -1.08 11.82
CA PRO A 13 -1.40 -1.00 10.87
C PRO A 13 -1.76 -0.44 9.49
N THR A 14 -2.89 -0.83 8.89
CA THR A 14 -3.31 -0.31 7.57
C THR A 14 -3.49 1.22 7.62
N VAL A 15 -4.20 1.69 8.65
CA VAL A 15 -4.44 3.12 8.88
C VAL A 15 -3.12 3.84 9.13
N SER A 16 -2.30 3.34 10.05
CA SER A 16 -1.00 3.91 10.40
C SER A 16 -0.09 4.05 9.18
N TYR A 17 0.03 3.01 8.35
CA TYR A 17 0.86 3.06 7.16
C TYR A 17 0.35 4.07 6.14
N LEU A 18 -0.96 4.13 5.90
CA LEU A 18 -1.52 5.10 4.96
C LEU A 18 -1.34 6.54 5.46
N GLU A 19 -1.53 6.78 6.76
CA GLU A 19 -1.31 8.09 7.37
C GLU A 19 0.17 8.49 7.36
N MET A 20 1.11 7.55 7.61
CA MET A 20 2.55 7.78 7.46
C MET A 20 2.88 8.18 6.02
N ALA A 21 2.40 7.44 5.02
CA ALA A 21 2.60 7.75 3.61
C ALA A 21 2.12 9.17 3.25
N ARG A 22 0.94 9.57 3.74
CA ARG A 22 0.38 10.91 3.52
C ARG A 22 1.15 12.01 4.23
N SER A 23 1.83 11.71 5.32
CA SER A 23 2.46 12.72 6.17
C SER A 23 3.83 13.15 5.67
N PHE A 24 4.56 12.28 4.98
CA PHE A 24 5.80 12.66 4.29
C PHE A 24 5.57 13.71 3.18
N LEU A 25 4.35 13.81 2.66
CA LEU A 25 3.93 14.84 1.69
C LEU A 25 3.82 16.25 2.31
N ARG A 26 3.79 16.37 3.63
CA ARG A 26 3.60 17.64 4.35
C ARG A 26 4.91 18.19 4.94
N VAL A 27 6.03 17.52 4.70
CA VAL A 27 7.34 17.96 5.21
C VAL A 27 7.80 19.20 4.43
N GLN A 28 7.87 20.33 5.13
CA GLN A 28 8.52 21.54 4.61
C GLN A 28 10.02 21.45 4.90
N TYR A 29 10.83 21.28 3.87
CA TYR A 29 12.28 21.35 3.97
C TYR A 29 12.76 22.77 3.66
N ASN A 30 13.50 23.38 4.58
CA ASN A 30 14.19 24.65 4.36
C ASN A 30 15.65 24.34 4.09
N ASP A 31 16.11 24.62 2.87
CA ASP A 31 17.49 24.37 2.46
C ASP A 31 18.41 25.54 2.88
N ASN A 32 19.56 25.22 3.46
CA ASN A 32 20.63 26.16 3.78
C ASN A 32 21.74 26.16 2.68
N GLY A 33 21.50 25.55 1.52
CA GLY A 33 22.39 25.54 0.35
C GLY A 33 23.16 24.24 0.12
N ASN A 34 22.68 23.09 0.63
CA ASN A 34 23.32 21.78 0.40
C ASN A 34 22.44 20.89 -0.50
N ASP A 35 22.71 20.94 -1.80
CA ASP A 35 21.98 20.21 -2.85
C ASP A 35 21.97 18.68 -2.64
N GLU A 36 23.05 18.11 -2.08
CA GLU A 36 23.12 16.67 -1.79
C GLU A 36 22.22 16.28 -0.61
N ALA A 37 22.23 17.06 0.47
CA ALA A 37 21.37 16.84 1.63
C ALA A 37 19.88 16.99 1.26
N PHE A 38 19.56 17.96 0.39
CA PHE A 38 18.23 18.10 -0.18
C PHE A 38 17.81 16.86 -0.96
N LYS A 39 18.61 16.43 -1.95
CA LYS A 39 18.28 15.25 -2.78
C LYS A 39 18.10 13.97 -1.96
N ASN A 40 18.99 13.72 -1.00
CA ASN A 40 18.89 12.58 -0.08
C ASN A 40 17.60 12.62 0.76
N THR A 41 17.23 13.81 1.23
CA THR A 41 15.99 14.01 2.00
C THR A 41 14.77 13.74 1.13
N ILE A 42 14.70 14.33 -0.06
CA ILE A 42 13.56 14.16 -0.97
C ILE A 42 13.44 12.69 -1.42
N PHE A 43 14.55 12.05 -1.78
CA PHE A 43 14.58 10.63 -2.10
C PHE A 43 14.02 9.78 -0.95
N SER A 44 14.46 10.05 0.29
CA SER A 44 13.97 9.36 1.47
C SER A 44 12.46 9.57 1.70
N LEU A 45 11.96 10.80 1.51
CA LEU A 45 10.54 11.10 1.64
C LEU A 45 9.69 10.35 0.61
N ILE A 46 10.15 10.33 -0.65
CA ILE A 46 9.47 9.62 -1.73
C ILE A 46 9.51 8.11 -1.48
N ALA A 47 10.69 7.54 -1.18
CA ALA A 47 10.85 6.13 -0.89
C ALA A 47 9.93 5.67 0.25
N ASN A 48 9.91 6.40 1.37
CA ASN A 48 9.01 6.11 2.48
C ASN A 48 7.54 6.21 2.08
N THR A 49 7.15 7.21 1.28
CA THR A 49 5.77 7.34 0.78
C THR A 49 5.37 6.08 -0.01
N TYR A 50 6.23 5.58 -0.90
CA TYR A 50 5.98 4.36 -1.67
C TYR A 50 5.92 3.11 -0.77
N ILE A 51 6.89 2.93 0.12
CA ILE A 51 6.97 1.79 1.03
C ILE A 51 5.73 1.72 1.92
N PHE A 52 5.37 2.83 2.58
CA PHE A 52 4.20 2.85 3.46
C PHE A 52 2.88 2.70 2.70
N SER A 53 2.78 3.22 1.47
CA SER A 53 1.61 2.97 0.62
C SER A 53 1.47 1.49 0.25
N TYR A 54 2.57 0.80 -0.05
CA TYR A 54 2.55 -0.64 -0.29
C TYR A 54 2.17 -1.43 0.98
N LEU A 55 2.77 -1.06 2.12
CA LEU A 55 2.48 -1.70 3.41
C LEU A 55 1.02 -1.53 3.83
N SER A 56 0.40 -0.38 3.57
CA SER A 56 -1.04 -0.18 3.87
C SER A 56 -1.92 -1.11 3.05
N ILE A 57 -1.64 -1.25 1.74
CA ILE A 57 -2.36 -2.17 0.85
C ILE A 57 -2.19 -3.61 1.34
N PHE A 58 -0.94 -4.04 1.56
CA PHE A 58 -0.65 -5.43 1.92
C PHE A 58 -1.20 -5.79 3.30
N SER A 59 -1.11 -4.88 4.27
CA SER A 59 -1.70 -5.01 5.59
C SER A 59 -3.23 -5.15 5.52
N PHE A 60 -3.89 -4.36 4.65
CA PHE A 60 -5.34 -4.48 4.44
C PHE A 60 -5.70 -5.87 3.92
N ILE A 61 -5.02 -6.32 2.86
CA ILE A 61 -5.27 -7.62 2.23
C ILE A 61 -5.05 -8.76 3.24
N GLN A 62 -3.93 -8.75 3.98
CA GLN A 62 -3.64 -9.74 5.00
C GLN A 62 -4.73 -9.79 6.08
N SER A 63 -5.21 -8.63 6.53
CA SER A 63 -6.24 -8.53 7.56
C SER A 63 -7.57 -9.15 7.11
N VAL A 64 -7.91 -9.05 5.82
CA VAL A 64 -9.10 -9.72 5.28
C VAL A 64 -8.83 -11.21 5.10
N LEU A 65 -7.74 -11.58 4.45
CA LEU A 65 -7.41 -12.98 4.15
C LEU A 65 -7.27 -13.82 5.41
N ILE A 66 -6.72 -13.30 6.51
CA ILE A 66 -6.56 -14.07 7.76
C ILE A 66 -7.91 -14.45 8.37
N VAL A 67 -8.91 -13.58 8.26
CA VAL A 67 -10.25 -13.90 8.78
C VAL A 67 -10.91 -14.99 7.90
N PHE A 68 -10.65 -15.03 6.58
CA PHE A 68 -11.08 -16.14 5.72
C PHE A 68 -10.28 -17.43 5.97
N TRP A 69 -8.98 -17.33 6.29
CA TRP A 69 -8.13 -18.46 6.64
C TRP A 69 -8.63 -19.18 7.90
N ASN A 70 -9.09 -18.40 8.88
CA ASN A 70 -9.55 -18.91 10.17
C ASN A 70 -10.96 -19.52 10.15
N LYS A 71 -11.71 -19.40 9.05
CA LYS A 71 -13.01 -20.07 8.91
C LYS A 71 -12.88 -21.60 8.94
N LYS A 72 -13.88 -22.27 9.50
CA LYS A 72 -13.95 -23.76 9.56
C LYS A 72 -13.89 -24.39 8.16
N ASN A 73 -14.62 -23.81 7.21
CA ASN A 73 -14.63 -24.20 5.80
C ASN A 73 -13.90 -23.14 4.96
N SER A 74 -12.64 -22.87 5.30
CA SER A 74 -11.87 -21.81 4.66
C SER A 74 -11.66 -22.10 3.16
N PRO A 75 -12.06 -21.20 2.25
CA PRO A 75 -11.75 -21.35 0.83
C PRO A 75 -10.23 -21.35 0.59
N LEU A 76 -9.47 -20.55 1.36
CA LEU A 76 -8.02 -20.50 1.28
C LEU A 76 -7.36 -21.85 1.62
N LYS A 77 -7.84 -22.57 2.64
CA LYS A 77 -7.28 -23.89 2.98
C LYS A 77 -7.57 -24.93 1.91
N ASN A 78 -8.69 -24.80 1.19
CA ASN A 78 -9.05 -25.67 0.09
C ASN A 78 -8.22 -25.38 -1.16
N ASP A 79 -8.02 -24.10 -1.48
CA ASP A 79 -7.24 -23.67 -2.64
C ASP A 79 -5.72 -23.85 -2.45
N PHE A 80 -5.25 -23.74 -1.20
CA PHE A 80 -3.83 -23.86 -0.84
C PHE A 80 -3.59 -24.96 0.22
N PRO A 81 -3.83 -26.24 -0.11
CA PRO A 81 -3.75 -27.34 0.87
C PRO A 81 -2.33 -27.61 1.39
N LYS A 82 -1.30 -27.08 0.72
CA LYS A 82 0.11 -27.20 1.14
C LYS A 82 0.52 -26.16 2.19
N ALA A 83 -0.24 -25.09 2.36
CA ALA A 83 0.04 -24.09 3.38
C ALA A 83 -0.37 -24.62 4.75
N ASN A 84 0.60 -24.72 5.67
CA ASN A 84 0.39 -25.22 7.04
C ASN A 84 0.06 -24.11 8.04
N SER A 85 0.25 -22.85 7.68
CA SER A 85 -0.11 -21.67 8.46
C SER A 85 -0.44 -20.50 7.53
N PHE A 86 -1.12 -19.48 8.07
CA PHE A 86 -1.39 -18.24 7.32
C PHE A 86 -0.08 -17.54 6.93
N GLU A 87 0.90 -17.54 7.83
CA GLU A 87 2.23 -16.98 7.56
C GLU A 87 2.94 -17.72 6.43
N HIS A 88 2.87 -19.05 6.38
CA HIS A 88 3.42 -19.82 5.27
C HIS A 88 2.74 -19.42 3.96
N LEU A 89 1.41 -19.36 3.91
CA LEU A 89 0.67 -18.91 2.71
C LEU A 89 1.11 -17.52 2.23
N MET A 90 1.22 -16.57 3.17
CA MET A 90 1.63 -15.19 2.86
C MET A 90 3.11 -15.07 2.51
N ASN A 91 3.95 -16.06 2.81
CA ASN A 91 5.37 -16.08 2.45
C ASN A 91 5.67 -16.95 1.23
N SER A 92 4.72 -17.78 0.77
CA SER A 92 4.80 -18.59 -0.45
C SER A 92 3.91 -18.03 -1.57
N ASP A 93 2.67 -18.50 -1.65
CA ASP A 93 1.80 -18.35 -2.81
C ASP A 93 1.19 -16.94 -2.90
N LEU A 94 0.97 -16.29 -1.75
CA LEU A 94 0.39 -14.94 -1.67
C LEU A 94 1.42 -13.88 -1.22
N ARG A 95 2.70 -14.10 -1.51
CA ARG A 95 3.81 -13.23 -1.09
C ARG A 95 3.74 -11.81 -1.63
N GLU A 96 3.27 -11.64 -2.85
CA GLU A 96 3.17 -10.32 -3.48
C GLU A 96 1.73 -9.82 -3.45
N ALA A 97 1.55 -8.52 -3.27
CA ALA A 97 0.23 -7.87 -3.26
C ALA A 97 -0.60 -8.23 -4.51
N LYS A 98 0.03 -8.42 -5.66
CA LYS A 98 -0.61 -8.80 -6.92
C LYS A 98 -1.43 -10.09 -6.80
N GLU A 99 -0.81 -11.16 -6.31
CA GLU A 99 -1.48 -12.47 -6.24
C GLU A 99 -2.45 -12.50 -5.05
N ALA A 100 -2.09 -11.85 -3.93
CA ALA A 100 -2.99 -11.69 -2.79
C ALA A 100 -4.28 -10.91 -3.14
N ILE A 101 -4.19 -9.86 -3.98
CA ILE A 101 -5.37 -9.10 -4.45
C ILE A 101 -6.28 -9.96 -5.31
N LYS A 102 -5.74 -10.72 -6.25
CA LYS A 102 -6.55 -11.60 -7.10
C LYS A 102 -7.27 -12.65 -6.28
N GLU A 103 -6.56 -13.26 -5.34
CA GLU A 103 -7.14 -14.25 -4.44
C GLU A 103 -8.24 -13.63 -3.58
N LEU A 104 -8.01 -12.43 -3.05
CA LEU A 104 -9.02 -11.70 -2.30
C LEU A 104 -10.26 -11.38 -3.16
N CYS A 105 -10.10 -10.99 -4.43
CA CYS A 105 -11.22 -10.77 -5.34
C CYS A 105 -12.04 -12.05 -5.55
N LYS A 106 -11.36 -13.18 -5.74
CA LYS A 106 -11.98 -14.51 -5.90
C LYS A 106 -12.80 -14.90 -4.68
N ILE A 107 -12.23 -14.74 -3.48
CA ILE A 107 -12.88 -15.07 -2.20
C ILE A 107 -14.10 -14.18 -1.93
N LEU A 108 -14.00 -12.90 -2.26
CA LEU A 108 -15.09 -11.94 -2.09
C LEU A 108 -16.14 -12.02 -3.22
N HIS A 109 -15.90 -12.86 -4.24
CA HIS A 109 -16.75 -12.99 -5.43
C HIS A 109 -17.00 -11.65 -6.15
N ILE A 110 -15.96 -10.81 -6.24
CA ILE A 110 -16.00 -9.51 -6.94
C ILE A 110 -15.19 -9.56 -8.25
N GLN A 111 -15.51 -8.67 -9.19
CA GLN A 111 -14.81 -8.59 -10.48
C GLN A 111 -13.35 -8.18 -10.25
N PRO A 112 -12.33 -8.94 -10.73
CA PRO A 112 -10.93 -8.65 -10.48
C PRO A 112 -10.49 -7.20 -10.81
N LEU A 113 -9.65 -6.61 -9.96
CA LEU A 113 -9.23 -5.21 -10.09
C LEU A 113 -8.62 -4.88 -11.47
N HIS A 114 -7.83 -5.80 -12.04
CA HIS A 114 -7.20 -5.60 -13.35
C HIS A 114 -8.21 -5.54 -14.50
N GLU A 115 -9.36 -6.22 -14.37
CA GLU A 115 -10.45 -6.15 -15.35
C GLU A 115 -11.33 -4.93 -15.12
N LYS A 116 -11.64 -4.62 -13.85
CA LYS A 116 -12.51 -3.51 -13.47
C LYS A 116 -11.87 -2.14 -13.73
N ASN A 117 -10.59 -2.00 -13.38
CA ASN A 117 -9.86 -0.74 -13.45
C ASN A 117 -8.38 -0.99 -13.79
N GLN A 118 -8.12 -1.17 -15.08
CA GLN A 118 -6.77 -1.41 -15.60
C GLN A 118 -5.77 -0.31 -15.24
N LYS A 119 -6.22 0.96 -15.15
CA LYS A 119 -5.36 2.07 -14.75
C LYS A 119 -4.87 1.91 -13.31
N LEU A 120 -5.79 1.69 -12.38
CA LEU A 120 -5.47 1.50 -10.96
C LEU A 120 -4.58 0.27 -10.74
N TRP A 121 -4.81 -0.79 -11.52
CA TRP A 121 -3.93 -1.96 -11.52
C TRP A 121 -2.50 -1.64 -11.99
N ASN A 122 -2.35 -0.89 -13.09
CA ASN A 122 -1.04 -0.48 -13.57
C ASN A 122 -0.34 0.45 -12.57
N ASP A 123 -1.09 1.35 -11.93
CA ASP A 123 -0.57 2.25 -10.88
C ASP A 123 -0.07 1.43 -9.66
N LEU A 124 -0.80 0.38 -9.26
CA LEU A 124 -0.34 -0.57 -8.22
C LEU A 124 0.93 -1.32 -8.64
N LEU A 125 0.99 -1.87 -9.86
CA LEU A 125 2.18 -2.58 -10.34
C LEU A 125 3.40 -1.65 -10.36
N GLN A 126 3.19 -0.37 -10.67
CA GLN A 126 4.24 0.63 -10.57
C GLN A 126 4.72 0.77 -9.11
N ILE A 127 3.82 0.90 -8.12
CA ILE A 127 4.22 0.95 -6.70
C ILE A 127 5.05 -0.28 -6.32
N VAL A 128 4.61 -1.48 -6.67
CA VAL A 128 5.35 -2.73 -6.36
C VAL A 128 6.77 -2.69 -6.94
N LYS A 129 6.90 -2.22 -8.18
CA LYS A 129 8.20 -2.08 -8.85
C LYS A 129 9.09 -1.08 -8.13
N GLU A 130 8.59 0.13 -7.85
CA GLU A 130 9.37 1.19 -7.21
C GLU A 130 9.76 0.79 -5.77
N VAL A 131 8.87 0.15 -5.00
CA VAL A 131 9.19 -0.34 -3.64
C VAL A 131 10.32 -1.37 -3.66
N ARG A 132 10.29 -2.32 -4.60
CA ARG A 132 11.40 -3.28 -4.76
C ARG A 132 12.71 -2.54 -5.00
N HIS A 133 12.69 -1.57 -5.90
CA HIS A 133 13.87 -0.78 -6.21
C HIS A 133 14.37 0.03 -5.00
N TYR A 134 13.50 0.72 -4.25
CA TYR A 134 13.92 1.44 -3.04
C TYR A 134 14.49 0.52 -1.94
N LEU A 135 14.03 -0.72 -1.85
CA LEU A 135 14.57 -1.71 -0.91
C LEU A 135 15.92 -2.29 -1.36
N GLU A 136 16.18 -2.32 -2.68
CA GLU A 136 17.46 -2.75 -3.26
C GLU A 136 18.51 -1.62 -3.21
N HIS A 137 18.08 -0.37 -3.35
CA HIS A 137 18.93 0.83 -3.40
C HIS A 137 18.78 1.68 -2.14
N ILE A 138 19.30 1.17 -1.01
CA ILE A 138 19.25 1.83 0.30
C ILE A 138 20.12 3.11 0.33
N LYS A 139 21.07 3.25 -0.60
CA LYS A 139 21.95 4.43 -0.73
C LYS A 139 21.62 5.20 -1.99
N PHE A 140 21.64 6.52 -1.89
CA PHE A 140 21.47 7.41 -3.03
C PHE A 140 22.65 7.25 -4.00
N ASP A 141 22.37 6.69 -5.17
CA ASP A 141 23.31 6.45 -6.26
C ASP A 141 22.83 7.11 -7.58
N GLU A 142 23.55 6.88 -8.68
CA GLU A 142 23.17 7.43 -10.00
C GLU A 142 21.80 6.92 -10.47
N GLU A 143 21.40 5.70 -10.08
CA GLU A 143 20.07 5.16 -10.38
C GLU A 143 18.98 5.86 -9.55
N SER A 144 19.27 6.10 -8.27
CA SER A 144 18.44 6.88 -7.34
C SER A 144 18.22 8.30 -7.85
N THR A 145 19.21 8.91 -8.50
CA THR A 145 19.10 10.24 -9.11
C THR A 145 18.09 10.24 -10.26
N LYS A 146 18.18 9.26 -11.17
CA LYS A 146 17.21 9.13 -12.29
C LYS A 146 15.78 8.93 -11.79
N ILE A 147 15.62 8.19 -10.69
CA ILE A 147 14.32 7.92 -10.06
C ILE A 147 13.79 9.15 -9.37
N LEU A 148 14.65 9.88 -8.65
CA LEU A 148 14.29 11.14 -8.02
C LEU A 148 13.82 12.14 -9.09
N ASP A 149 14.58 12.31 -10.17
CA ASP A 149 14.22 13.21 -11.28
C ASP A 149 12.90 12.79 -11.92
N LYS A 150 12.68 11.49 -12.15
CA LYS A 150 11.43 10.95 -12.68
C LYS A 150 10.26 11.17 -11.73
N ALA A 151 10.45 10.91 -10.44
CA ALA A 151 9.41 11.08 -9.42
C ALA A 151 9.02 12.54 -9.23
N LEU A 152 10.00 13.46 -9.34
CA LEU A 152 9.77 14.91 -9.26
C LEU A 152 9.15 15.50 -10.52
N SER A 153 9.42 14.94 -11.71
CA SER A 153 8.98 15.51 -12.99
C SER A 153 7.71 14.88 -13.56
N GLU A 154 7.44 13.59 -13.33
CA GLU A 154 6.38 12.86 -14.04
C GLU A 154 5.15 12.55 -13.17
N LYS A 155 5.26 12.58 -11.84
CA LYS A 155 4.21 12.11 -10.94
C LYS A 155 3.88 13.14 -9.86
N SER A 156 2.62 13.15 -9.45
CA SER A 156 2.23 13.91 -8.27
C SER A 156 2.86 13.26 -7.03
N TRP A 157 3.29 14.10 -6.09
CA TRP A 157 3.86 13.67 -4.81
C TRP A 157 2.98 12.65 -4.07
N ASN A 158 1.66 12.81 -4.17
CA ASN A 158 0.69 11.92 -3.52
C ASN A 158 0.37 10.63 -4.30
N PHE A 159 1.02 10.37 -5.44
CA PHE A 159 0.70 9.24 -6.33
C PHE A 159 0.57 7.92 -5.57
N ALA A 160 1.61 7.53 -4.81
CA ALA A 160 1.60 6.23 -4.13
C ALA A 160 0.47 6.14 -3.08
N SER A 161 0.30 7.18 -2.26
CA SER A 161 -0.72 7.22 -1.22
C SER A 161 -2.16 7.21 -1.79
N LYS A 162 -2.40 7.90 -2.90
CA LYS A 162 -3.71 7.91 -3.57
C LYS A 162 -4.03 6.57 -4.22
N THR A 163 -3.04 5.94 -4.84
CA THR A 163 -3.22 4.60 -5.40
C THR A 163 -3.52 3.59 -4.30
N ALA A 164 -2.85 3.66 -3.14
CA ALA A 164 -3.15 2.79 -2.01
C ALA A 164 -4.58 3.00 -1.47
N GLU A 165 -4.99 4.27 -1.32
CA GLU A 165 -6.36 4.64 -0.97
C GLU A 165 -7.38 4.02 -1.94
N GLU A 166 -7.19 4.23 -3.24
CA GLU A 166 -8.13 3.76 -4.26
C GLU A 166 -8.16 2.23 -4.39
N VAL A 167 -7.02 1.54 -4.21
CA VAL A 167 -6.98 0.06 -4.16
C VAL A 167 -7.80 -0.47 -2.99
N ILE A 168 -7.63 0.10 -1.79
CA ILE A 168 -8.38 -0.34 -0.60
C ILE A 168 -9.87 0.00 -0.77
N LYS A 169 -10.18 1.20 -1.27
CA LYS A 169 -11.55 1.69 -1.49
C LYS A 169 -12.33 0.82 -2.47
N TYR A 170 -11.66 0.29 -3.49
CA TYR A 170 -12.24 -0.64 -4.44
C TYR A 170 -12.86 -1.85 -3.74
N PHE A 171 -12.20 -2.44 -2.73
CA PHE A 171 -12.76 -3.59 -2.00
C PHE A 171 -13.98 -3.24 -1.17
N TYR A 172 -14.02 -2.07 -0.53
CA TYR A 172 -15.22 -1.60 0.15
C TYR A 172 -16.37 -1.39 -0.84
N THR A 173 -16.10 -0.72 -1.96
CA THR A 173 -17.11 -0.35 -2.95
C THR A 173 -17.71 -1.58 -3.63
N GLU A 174 -16.88 -2.52 -4.10
CA GLU A 174 -17.37 -3.72 -4.80
C GLU A 174 -18.06 -4.73 -3.86
N THR A 175 -17.85 -4.61 -2.54
CA THR A 175 -18.58 -5.41 -1.55
C THR A 175 -19.79 -4.68 -0.96
N ASN A 176 -20.19 -3.54 -1.54
CA ASN A 176 -21.29 -2.68 -1.05
C ASN A 176 -21.15 -2.26 0.42
N LYS A 177 -19.91 -2.07 0.87
CA LYS A 177 -19.60 -1.58 2.22
C LYS A 177 -19.32 -0.09 2.21
N GLU A 178 -19.62 0.56 3.34
CA GLU A 178 -19.27 1.96 3.54
C GLU A 178 -17.75 2.14 3.53
N VAL A 179 -17.28 3.13 2.78
CA VAL A 179 -15.87 3.48 2.72
C VAL A 179 -15.50 4.25 3.99
N PRO A 180 -14.55 3.76 4.81
CA PRO A 180 -14.20 4.44 6.04
C PRO A 180 -13.58 5.81 5.79
N GLU A 181 -13.90 6.78 6.64
CA GLU A 181 -13.44 8.16 6.49
C GLU A 181 -11.90 8.32 6.59
N TRP A 182 -11.24 7.48 7.39
CA TRP A 182 -9.77 7.44 7.49
C TRP A 182 -9.11 7.11 6.15
N LEU A 183 -9.83 6.43 5.26
CA LEU A 183 -9.34 6.10 3.93
C LEU A 183 -9.31 7.33 3.03
N ILE A 184 -9.99 8.42 3.36
CA ILE A 184 -10.07 9.63 2.53
C ILE A 184 -9.24 10.77 3.16
N GLU A 185 -9.16 10.83 4.49
CA GLU A 185 -8.52 11.93 5.20
C GLU A 185 -7.33 11.48 6.08
N ASN A 186 -6.28 12.29 6.15
CA ASN A 186 -5.20 12.11 7.14
C ASN A 186 -5.60 12.80 8.45
N LYS A 187 -6.07 12.02 9.43
CA LYS A 187 -6.64 12.56 10.68
C LYS A 187 -5.65 12.56 11.83
N ASN A 188 -4.76 11.58 11.91
CA ASN A 188 -4.00 11.35 13.14
C ASN A 188 -2.49 11.61 13.03
N PHE A 189 -1.90 11.62 11.83
CA PHE A 189 -0.45 11.75 11.69
C PHE A 189 -0.04 13.14 11.18
N LYS A 190 0.69 13.88 12.02
CA LYS A 190 1.30 15.18 11.71
C LYS A 190 2.81 15.06 11.90
N VAL A 191 3.59 15.28 10.84
CA VAL A 191 5.04 15.43 10.97
C VAL A 191 5.30 16.89 11.35
N GLU A 192 5.89 17.12 12.52
CA GLU A 192 6.29 18.45 12.95
C GLU A 192 7.45 18.98 12.08
N LYS A 193 7.54 20.30 11.92
CA LYS A 193 8.57 20.95 11.12
C LYS A 193 9.96 20.65 11.69
N ILE A 194 10.79 19.94 10.94
CA ILE A 194 12.19 19.71 11.30
C ILE A 194 12.99 20.95 10.87
N THR A 195 13.54 21.67 11.85
CA THR A 195 14.49 22.78 11.60
C THR A 195 15.88 22.26 11.92
N ILE A 196 16.74 22.09 10.92
CA ILE A 196 18.13 21.68 11.10
C ILE A 196 18.97 22.97 11.15
N TYR A 197 19.61 23.21 12.30
CA TYR A 197 20.52 24.34 12.54
C TYR A 197 21.96 23.98 12.22
#